data_AF-A0A8I1K9S9-F1
#
_entry.id   AF-A0A8I1K9S9-F1
#
_cell.length_a   1.000
_cell.length_b   1.000
_cell.length_c   1.000
_cell.angle_alpha   90.00
_cell.angle_beta   90.00
_cell.angle_gamma   90.00
#
_symmetry.space_group_name_H-M   'P 1'
#
loop_
_entity.id
_entity.type
_entity.pdbx_description
1 polymer ?
#
loop_
_entity_poly.entity_id
_entity_poly.type
_entity_poly.pdbx_seq_one_letter_code
_entity_poly.pdbx_strand_id
1 'polypeptide(L)'
;MPHWLVIDLEATTDDGGWPLEEMEVIEIGASVVTRAGREVDHFQRFIRPQRRPLLTPFCRQLTRITQANIDTGAPMTVVWEQFERWLGQHLPKLEGWASWGDYDRKQLEQEWRQKQLGSALLQLPHMNLKQQFAQARQLKRALGLNSALQLAGMQFSGQQHRALEDARNTARLLPLVLKG
;
A
#
# COMPACT_ATOMS: atom_id res chain seq x y z
N MET A 1 11.75 14.36 14.43
CA MET A 1 10.98 14.86 13.28
C MET A 1 9.85 13.87 13.02
N PRO A 2 8.66 14.33 12.69
CA PRO A 2 7.52 13.46 12.41
C PRO A 2 7.71 12.66 11.12
N HIS A 3 7.11 11.48 11.09
CA HIS A 3 7.15 10.51 10.01
C HIS A 3 5.75 10.27 9.43
N TRP A 4 5.71 9.71 8.23
CA TRP A 4 4.52 9.20 7.56
C TRP A 4 4.69 7.73 7.27
N LEU A 5 3.60 6.98 7.31
CA LEU A 5 3.58 5.61 6.83
C LEU A 5 2.96 5.59 5.43
N VAL A 6 3.58 4.95 4.46
CA VAL A 6 3.01 4.75 3.13
C VAL A 6 2.75 3.27 2.92
N ILE A 7 1.53 2.90 2.59
CA ILE A 7 1.10 1.51 2.39
C ILE A 7 0.60 1.35 0.96
N ASP A 8 0.93 0.19 0.38
CA ASP A 8 0.37 -0.32 -0.86
C ASP A 8 0.08 -1.81 -0.69
N LEU A 9 -1.00 -2.29 -1.32
CA LEU A 9 -1.44 -3.68 -1.25
C LEU A 9 -1.55 -4.27 -2.66
N GLU A 10 -1.06 -5.49 -2.81
CA GLU A 10 -1.45 -6.34 -3.93
C GLU A 10 -2.55 -7.31 -3.49
N ALA A 11 -3.49 -7.59 -4.40
CA ALA A 11 -4.62 -8.46 -4.11
C ALA A 11 -4.91 -9.44 -5.24
N THR A 12 -5.62 -10.53 -4.92
CA THR A 12 -6.17 -11.45 -5.92
C THR A 12 -7.07 -10.70 -6.90
N THR A 13 -6.91 -10.95 -8.20
CA THR A 13 -7.71 -10.32 -9.24
C THR A 13 -7.72 -11.18 -10.51
N ASP A 14 -8.45 -10.79 -11.55
CA ASP A 14 -8.39 -11.37 -12.89
C ASP A 14 -8.57 -10.28 -13.96
N ASP A 15 -8.53 -10.68 -15.23
CA ASP A 15 -8.83 -9.78 -16.34
C ASP A 15 -10.25 -9.19 -16.19
N GLY A 16 -10.38 -7.87 -16.39
CA GLY A 16 -11.58 -7.09 -16.09
C GLY A 16 -11.73 -6.65 -14.63
N GLY A 17 -10.90 -7.16 -13.71
CA GLY A 17 -10.91 -6.82 -12.29
C GLY A 17 -12.06 -7.45 -11.50
N TRP A 18 -11.89 -7.56 -10.20
CA TRP A 18 -12.92 -8.07 -9.28
C TRP A 18 -13.51 -6.96 -8.40
N PRO A 19 -14.75 -7.14 -7.89
CA PRO A 19 -15.26 -6.33 -6.79
C PRO A 19 -14.35 -6.41 -5.56
N LEU A 20 -14.29 -5.35 -4.76
CA LEU A 20 -13.40 -5.25 -3.60
C LEU A 20 -13.71 -6.34 -2.55
N GLU A 21 -14.97 -6.68 -2.37
CA GLU A 21 -15.47 -7.78 -1.55
C GLU A 21 -14.98 -9.16 -2.01
N GLU A 22 -14.64 -9.30 -3.29
CA GLU A 22 -14.14 -10.53 -3.91
C GLU A 22 -12.61 -10.65 -3.95
N MET A 23 -11.90 -9.56 -3.64
CA MET A 23 -10.44 -9.53 -3.54
C MET A 23 -9.96 -9.97 -2.14
N GLU A 24 -8.82 -10.63 -2.08
CA GLU A 24 -8.05 -10.90 -0.86
C GLU A 24 -6.63 -10.33 -1.01
N VAL A 25 -6.10 -9.71 0.04
CA VAL A 25 -4.73 -9.19 0.04
C VAL A 25 -3.74 -10.37 -0.06
N ILE A 26 -2.76 -10.25 -0.95
CA ILE A 26 -1.71 -11.25 -1.19
C ILE A 26 -0.29 -10.72 -0.95
N GLU A 27 -0.10 -9.41 -0.92
CA GLU A 27 1.12 -8.75 -0.47
C GLU A 27 0.77 -7.45 0.23
N ILE A 28 1.43 -7.18 1.36
CA ILE A 28 1.45 -5.86 1.97
C ILE A 28 2.86 -5.31 1.88
N GLY A 29 2.97 -4.07 1.39
CA GLY A 29 4.18 -3.28 1.39
C GLY A 29 3.94 -1.98 2.14
N ALA A 30 4.80 -1.67 3.10
CA ALA A 30 4.70 -0.45 3.88
C ALA A 30 6.08 0.17 4.12
N SER A 31 6.19 1.48 3.99
CA SER A 31 7.41 2.24 4.20
C SER A 31 7.15 3.37 5.19
N VAL A 32 7.87 3.39 6.30
CA VAL A 32 7.92 4.54 7.22
C VAL A 32 8.93 5.51 6.66
N VAL A 33 8.50 6.74 6.40
CA VAL A 33 9.32 7.76 5.79
C VAL A 33 9.27 9.08 6.55
N THR A 34 10.35 9.84 6.45
CA THR A 34 10.36 11.25 6.86
C THR A 34 9.45 12.08 5.94
N ARG A 35 9.06 13.30 6.34
CA ARG A 35 8.32 14.24 5.46
C ARG A 35 9.04 14.55 4.14
N ALA A 36 10.37 14.36 4.09
CA ALA A 36 11.18 14.49 2.88
C ALA A 36 11.16 13.22 1.98
N GLY A 37 10.30 12.24 2.27
CA GLY A 37 10.16 11.01 1.48
C GLY A 37 11.34 10.04 1.63
N ARG A 38 12.21 10.24 2.63
CA ARG A 38 13.33 9.33 2.92
C ARG A 38 12.85 8.18 3.80
N GLU A 39 13.10 6.94 3.37
CA GLU A 39 12.78 5.72 4.12
C GLU A 39 13.58 5.62 5.42
N VAL A 40 12.89 5.28 6.50
CA VAL A 40 13.40 5.05 7.85
C VAL A 40 13.35 3.56 8.17
N ASP A 41 12.25 2.91 7.82
CA ASP A 41 12.01 1.48 8.03
C ASP A 41 10.94 0.99 7.06
N HIS A 42 10.80 -0.32 6.89
CA HIS A 42 9.79 -0.91 6.02
C HIS A 42 9.26 -2.25 6.54
N PHE A 43 8.08 -2.61 6.06
CA PHE A 43 7.45 -3.90 6.27
C PHE A 43 6.99 -4.46 4.93
N GLN A 44 7.29 -5.73 4.69
CA GLN A 44 6.81 -6.44 3.52
C GLN A 44 6.54 -7.89 3.85
N ARG A 45 5.35 -8.38 3.51
CA ARG A 45 4.97 -9.79 3.67
C ARG A 45 4.04 -10.22 2.56
N PHE A 46 4.23 -11.45 2.10
CA PHE A 46 3.21 -12.17 1.34
C PHE A 46 2.15 -12.72 2.30
N ILE A 47 0.91 -12.69 1.83
CA ILE A 47 -0.26 -13.17 2.56
C ILE A 47 -0.88 -14.30 1.74
N ARG A 48 -1.23 -15.40 2.43
CA ARG A 48 -1.92 -16.52 1.80
C ARG A 48 -3.44 -16.28 1.81
N PRO A 49 -4.08 -16.08 0.64
CA PRO A 49 -5.53 -15.95 0.55
C PRO A 49 -6.21 -17.29 0.92
N GLN A 50 -7.37 -17.23 1.55
CA GLN A 50 -8.10 -18.40 2.05
C GLN A 50 -9.31 -18.75 1.17
N ARG A 51 -9.98 -17.76 0.58
CA ARG A 51 -11.14 -18.00 -0.29
C ARG A 51 -10.71 -18.43 -1.69
N ARG A 52 -9.69 -17.79 -2.27
CA ARG A 52 -9.14 -18.12 -3.59
C ARG A 52 -7.63 -18.34 -3.47
N PRO A 53 -7.17 -19.51 -2.97
CA PRO A 53 -5.76 -19.77 -2.71
C PRO A 53 -4.89 -19.87 -3.98
N LEU A 54 -5.50 -20.04 -5.15
CA LEU A 54 -4.80 -20.14 -6.43
C LEU A 54 -4.88 -18.80 -7.17
N LEU A 55 -3.71 -18.21 -7.48
CA LEU A 55 -3.64 -16.99 -8.27
C LEU A 55 -4.01 -17.25 -9.72
N THR A 56 -4.79 -16.35 -10.30
CA THR A 56 -5.07 -16.35 -11.74
C THR A 56 -3.79 -16.06 -12.53
N PRO A 57 -3.69 -16.52 -13.80
CA PRO A 57 -2.56 -16.16 -14.67
C PRO A 57 -2.39 -14.64 -14.79
N PHE A 58 -3.49 -13.90 -14.91
CA PHE A 58 -3.48 -12.44 -14.99
C PHE A 58 -2.89 -11.81 -13.73
N CYS A 59 -3.34 -12.20 -12.54
CA CYS A 59 -2.83 -11.68 -11.27
C CYS A 59 -1.32 -11.91 -11.16
N ARG A 60 -0.83 -13.11 -11.48
CA ARG A 60 0.61 -13.43 -11.48
C ARG A 60 1.41 -12.60 -12.48
N GLN A 61 0.85 -12.35 -13.67
CA GLN A 61 1.50 -11.53 -14.68
C GLN A 61 1.55 -10.05 -14.27
N LEU A 62 0.47 -9.54 -13.70
CA LEU A 62 0.34 -8.17 -13.23
C LEU A 62 1.33 -7.89 -12.09
N THR A 63 1.23 -8.65 -11.00
CA THR A 63 1.96 -8.40 -9.76
C THR A 63 3.35 -9.03 -9.72
N ARG A 64 3.65 -9.95 -10.66
CA ARG A 64 4.87 -10.79 -10.63
C ARG A 64 4.97 -11.68 -9.39
N ILE A 65 3.92 -11.77 -8.58
CA ILE A 65 3.86 -12.67 -7.44
C ILE A 65 3.62 -14.09 -7.95
N THR A 66 4.47 -15.02 -7.52
CA THR A 66 4.33 -16.43 -7.87
C THR A 66 3.42 -17.14 -6.88
N GLN A 67 2.83 -18.25 -7.31
CA GLN A 67 2.05 -19.12 -6.41
C GLN A 67 2.88 -19.56 -5.20
N ALA A 68 4.15 -19.93 -5.41
CA ALA A 68 5.05 -20.32 -4.34
C ALA A 68 5.28 -19.20 -3.29
N ASN A 69 5.25 -17.92 -3.70
CA ASN A 69 5.36 -16.81 -2.74
C ASN A 69 4.19 -16.80 -1.76
N ILE A 70 2.96 -16.94 -2.26
CA ILE A 70 1.77 -16.91 -1.40
C ILE A 70 1.50 -18.24 -0.69
N ASP A 71 1.95 -19.38 -1.24
CA ASP A 71 1.80 -20.69 -0.59
C ASP A 71 2.57 -20.76 0.73
N THR A 72 3.72 -20.09 0.79
CA THR A 72 4.54 -19.93 2.00
C THR A 72 4.11 -18.76 2.88
N GLY A 73 3.16 -17.94 2.40
CA GLY A 73 2.62 -16.80 3.13
C GLY A 73 1.82 -17.23 4.36
N ALA A 74 1.81 -16.37 5.37
CA ALA A 74 0.92 -16.53 6.51
C ALA A 74 -0.49 -15.98 6.16
N PRO A 75 -1.56 -16.45 6.82
CA PRO A 75 -2.88 -15.85 6.70
C PRO A 75 -2.87 -14.38 7.13
N MET A 76 -3.80 -13.58 6.59
CA MET A 76 -3.92 -12.14 6.86
C MET A 76 -3.93 -11.83 8.36
N THR A 77 -4.64 -12.60 9.18
CA THR A 77 -4.71 -12.39 10.64
C THR A 77 -3.32 -12.40 11.30
N VAL A 78 -2.48 -13.37 10.94
CA VAL A 78 -1.12 -13.52 11.46
C VAL A 78 -0.18 -12.44 10.92
N VAL A 79 -0.29 -12.11 9.63
CA VAL A 79 0.51 -11.02 9.03
C VAL A 79 0.13 -9.68 9.64
N TRP A 80 -1.15 -9.46 9.93
CA TRP A 80 -1.63 -8.22 10.53
C TRP A 80 -1.11 -8.03 11.97
N GLU A 81 -1.09 -9.09 12.78
CA GLU A 81 -0.44 -9.03 14.11
C GLU A 81 1.04 -8.67 14.04
N GLN A 82 1.76 -9.20 13.04
CA GLN A 82 3.16 -8.83 12.79
C GLN A 82 3.29 -7.37 12.36
N PHE A 83 2.39 -6.90 11.50
CA PHE A 83 2.34 -5.51 11.05
C PHE A 83 2.07 -4.56 12.22
N GLU A 84 1.08 -4.82 13.07
CA GLU A 84 0.76 -3.99 14.24
C GLU A 84 1.93 -3.94 15.24
N ARG A 85 2.59 -5.09 15.50
CA ARG A 85 3.79 -5.12 16.36
C ARG A 85 4.93 -4.29 15.78
N TRP A 86 5.18 -4.41 14.47
CA TRP A 86 6.19 -3.62 13.79
C TRP A 86 5.83 -2.12 13.77
N LEU A 87 4.57 -1.77 13.51
CA LEU A 87 4.09 -0.39 13.49
C LEU A 87 4.19 0.27 14.88
N GLY A 88 3.99 -0.50 15.95
CA GLY A 88 3.98 -0.01 17.33
C GLY A 88 5.23 0.78 17.73
N GLN A 89 6.41 0.40 17.21
CA GLN A 89 7.66 1.13 17.50
C GLN A 89 7.75 2.51 16.82
N HIS A 90 6.93 2.73 15.79
CA HIS A 90 6.90 3.96 14.98
C HIS A 90 5.76 4.90 15.35
N LEU A 91 4.66 4.39 15.94
CA LEU A 91 3.46 5.16 16.31
C LEU A 91 3.74 6.51 16.98
N PRO A 92 4.67 6.65 17.95
CA PRO A 92 4.91 7.94 18.62
C PRO A 92 5.41 9.06 17.70
N LYS A 93 5.89 8.72 16.49
CA LYS A 93 6.41 9.69 15.51
C LYS A 93 5.52 9.84 14.28
N LEU A 94 4.48 9.02 14.12
CA LEU A 94 3.62 9.05 12.93
C LEU A 94 2.61 10.19 13.00
N GLU A 95 2.60 11.04 11.98
CA GLU A 95 1.56 12.07 11.78
C GLU A 95 0.29 11.50 11.15
N GLY A 96 0.45 10.42 10.39
CA GLY A 96 -0.59 9.84 9.56
C GLY A 96 -0.02 8.77 8.66
N TRP A 97 -0.89 8.23 7.81
CA TRP A 97 -0.51 7.27 6.80
C TRP A 97 -1.14 7.61 5.46
N ALA A 98 -0.57 7.08 4.39
CA ALA A 98 -0.99 7.38 3.03
C ALA A 98 -0.96 6.11 2.18
N SER A 99 -1.73 6.15 1.11
CA SER A 99 -1.64 5.22 -0.02
C SER A 99 -1.76 6.03 -1.30
N TRP A 100 -1.38 5.46 -2.44
CA TRP A 100 -1.51 6.19 -3.70
C TRP A 100 -2.99 6.50 -3.97
N GLY A 101 -3.83 5.47 -4.03
CA GLY A 101 -5.28 5.60 -4.19
C GLY A 101 -6.07 5.35 -2.90
N ASP A 102 -7.39 5.32 -3.02
CA ASP A 102 -8.28 5.00 -1.89
C ASP A 102 -8.53 3.48 -1.74
N TYR A 103 -8.02 2.68 -2.69
CA TYR A 103 -8.22 1.24 -2.73
C TYR A 103 -7.66 0.57 -1.47
N ASP A 104 -6.40 0.84 -1.14
CA ASP A 104 -5.69 0.18 -0.04
C ASP A 104 -6.38 0.43 1.30
N ARG A 105 -6.83 1.67 1.55
CA ARG A 105 -7.61 1.99 2.73
C ARG A 105 -8.91 1.21 2.80
N LYS A 106 -9.67 1.18 1.71
CA LYS A 106 -10.94 0.44 1.66
C LYS A 106 -10.74 -1.06 1.83
N GLN A 107 -9.69 -1.62 1.22
CA GLN A 107 -9.36 -3.03 1.35
C GLN A 107 -8.98 -3.35 2.80
N LEU A 108 -8.11 -2.56 3.44
CA LEU A 108 -7.77 -2.75 4.85
C LEU A 108 -8.99 -2.63 5.78
N GLU A 109 -9.85 -1.62 5.58
CA GLU A 109 -11.09 -1.47 6.35
C GLU A 109 -12.04 -2.66 6.19
N GLN A 110 -12.08 -3.29 5.01
CA GLN A 110 -12.83 -4.51 4.78
C GLN A 110 -12.19 -5.70 5.50
N GLU A 111 -10.88 -5.88 5.36
CA GLU A 111 -10.12 -6.95 6.02
C GLU A 111 -10.31 -6.89 7.54
N TRP A 112 -10.19 -5.71 8.15
CA TRP A 112 -10.38 -5.50 9.59
C TRP A 112 -11.79 -5.87 10.03
N ARG A 113 -12.81 -5.46 9.27
CA ARG A 113 -14.20 -5.74 9.59
C ARG A 113 -14.53 -7.22 9.48
N GLN A 114 -14.14 -7.85 8.38
CA GLN A 114 -14.46 -9.25 8.10
C GLN A 114 -13.73 -10.21 9.05
N LYS A 115 -12.48 -9.88 9.41
CA LYS A 115 -11.62 -10.72 10.25
C LYS A 115 -11.56 -10.26 11.71
N GLN A 116 -12.37 -9.26 12.08
CA GLN A 116 -12.43 -8.67 13.43
C GLN A 116 -11.06 -8.24 13.98
N LEU A 117 -10.25 -7.61 13.11
CA LEU A 117 -8.90 -7.16 13.46
C LEU A 117 -8.92 -5.75 14.03
N GLY A 118 -8.15 -5.54 15.10
CA GLY A 118 -7.80 -4.22 15.58
C GLY A 118 -6.68 -3.60 14.74
N SER A 119 -6.65 -2.27 14.64
CA SER A 119 -5.61 -1.55 13.92
C SER A 119 -5.32 -0.20 14.54
N ALA A 120 -4.05 0.10 14.80
CA ALA A 120 -3.62 1.42 15.24
C ALA A 120 -3.85 2.49 14.15
N LEU A 121 -3.93 2.09 12.87
CA LEU A 121 -4.19 3.00 11.75
C LEU A 121 -5.58 3.65 11.82
N LEU A 122 -6.54 3.06 12.54
CA LEU A 122 -7.87 3.64 12.75
C LEU A 122 -7.82 4.96 13.54
N GLN A 123 -6.74 5.19 14.29
CA GLN A 123 -6.52 6.40 15.09
C GLN A 123 -5.65 7.44 14.37
N LEU A 124 -5.16 7.11 13.16
CA LEU A 124 -4.28 7.97 12.38
C LEU A 124 -5.01 8.48 11.13
N PRO A 125 -4.82 9.76 10.75
CA PRO A 125 -5.40 10.26 9.51
C PRO A 125 -4.81 9.54 8.29
N HIS A 126 -5.68 9.20 7.35
CA HIS A 126 -5.28 8.70 6.04
C HIS A 126 -5.21 9.83 5.01
N MET A 127 -4.19 9.79 4.16
CA MET A 127 -4.06 10.65 2.98
C MET A 127 -4.12 9.83 1.69
N ASN A 128 -5.13 10.13 0.87
CA ASN A 128 -5.14 9.73 -0.54
C ASN A 128 -4.16 10.61 -1.34
N LEU A 129 -2.93 10.12 -1.51
CA LEU A 129 -1.84 10.94 -2.07
C LEU A 129 -2.09 11.30 -3.53
N LYS A 130 -2.77 10.45 -4.30
CA LYS A 130 -3.15 10.72 -5.70
C LYS A 130 -4.01 11.97 -5.84
N GLN A 131 -5.00 12.14 -4.95
CA GLN A 131 -5.87 13.32 -4.98
C GLN A 131 -5.12 14.58 -4.52
N GLN A 132 -4.34 14.47 -3.44
CA GLN A 132 -3.57 15.59 -2.93
C GLN A 132 -2.49 16.05 -3.92
N PHE A 133 -1.84 15.11 -4.62
CA PHE A 133 -0.90 15.42 -5.69
C PHE A 133 -1.57 16.11 -6.88
N ALA A 134 -2.74 15.61 -7.31
CA ALA A 134 -3.50 16.25 -8.38
C ALA A 134 -3.89 17.69 -8.04
N GLN A 135 -4.31 17.93 -6.79
CA GLN A 135 -4.62 19.28 -6.29
C GLN A 135 -3.37 20.17 -6.26
N ALA A 136 -2.25 19.67 -5.71
CA ALA A 136 -0.99 20.41 -5.64
C ALA A 136 -0.43 20.77 -7.03
N ARG A 137 -0.74 19.98 -8.06
CA ARG A 137 -0.35 20.19 -9.46
C ARG A 137 -1.43 20.81 -10.34
N GLN A 138 -2.58 21.18 -9.77
CA GLN A 138 -3.73 21.76 -10.48
C GLN A 138 -4.18 20.93 -11.69
N LEU A 139 -4.12 19.59 -11.56
CA LEU A 139 -4.49 18.67 -12.63
C LEU A 139 -6.00 18.53 -12.73
N LYS A 140 -6.53 18.57 -13.96
CA LYS A 140 -7.97 18.32 -14.22
C LYS A 140 -8.40 16.89 -13.86
N ARG A 141 -7.47 15.93 -13.92
CA ARG A 141 -7.71 14.52 -13.58
C ARG A 141 -6.48 13.96 -12.87
N ALA A 142 -6.73 13.17 -11.83
CA ALA A 142 -5.66 12.50 -11.10
C ALA A 142 -5.01 11.38 -11.94
N LEU A 143 -3.68 11.29 -11.86
CA LEU A 143 -2.85 10.38 -12.66
C LEU A 143 -2.63 9.02 -11.97
N GLY A 144 -2.18 8.02 -12.73
CA GLY A 144 -1.57 6.81 -12.15
C GLY A 144 -0.21 7.12 -11.51
N LEU A 145 0.28 6.24 -10.64
CA LEU A 145 1.50 6.47 -9.86
C LEU A 145 2.70 6.74 -10.78
N ASN A 146 2.93 5.87 -11.76
CA ASN A 146 4.03 6.04 -12.71
C ASN A 146 3.95 7.36 -13.49
N SER A 147 2.76 7.75 -13.96
CA SER A 147 2.58 9.03 -14.66
C SER A 147 2.79 10.24 -13.75
N ALA A 148 2.44 10.14 -12.46
CA ALA A 148 2.71 11.19 -11.49
C ALA A 148 4.20 11.34 -11.20
N LEU A 149 4.95 10.23 -11.09
CA LEU A 149 6.41 10.24 -11.00
C LEU A 149 7.02 10.90 -12.23
N GLN A 150 6.61 10.50 -13.44
CA GLN A 150 7.10 11.08 -14.69
C GLN A 150 6.83 12.59 -14.76
N LEU A 151 5.64 13.04 -14.36
CA LEU A 151 5.31 14.46 -14.28
C LEU A 151 6.21 15.21 -13.28
N ALA A 152 6.62 14.55 -12.20
CA ALA A 152 7.57 15.09 -11.23
C ALA A 152 9.05 14.98 -11.66
N GLY A 153 9.33 14.56 -12.89
CA GLY A 153 10.69 14.36 -13.41
C GLY A 153 11.39 13.13 -12.83
N MET A 154 10.63 12.18 -12.28
CA MET A 154 11.14 10.95 -11.67
C MET A 154 10.81 9.73 -12.52
N GLN A 155 11.71 8.75 -12.52
CA GLN A 155 11.42 7.41 -13.02
C GLN A 155 10.93 6.52 -11.89
N PHE A 156 10.06 5.56 -12.22
CA PHE A 156 9.70 4.48 -11.31
C PHE A 156 10.96 3.67 -10.97
N SER A 157 11.14 3.35 -9.69
CA SER A 157 12.27 2.54 -9.22
C SER A 157 11.76 1.18 -8.76
N GLY A 158 12.36 0.10 -9.27
CA GLY A 158 11.89 -1.27 -9.00
C GLY A 158 10.84 -1.76 -10.01
N GLN A 159 10.15 -2.83 -9.65
CA GLN A 159 9.09 -3.46 -10.42
C GLN A 159 7.72 -2.87 -10.03
N GLN A 160 6.95 -2.45 -11.03
CA GLN A 160 5.55 -2.04 -10.81
C GLN A 160 4.70 -3.24 -10.39
N HIS A 161 3.70 -2.98 -9.57
CA HIS A 161 2.79 -3.95 -8.97
C HIS A 161 3.50 -4.89 -7.98
N ARG A 162 4.43 -4.31 -7.21
CA ARG A 162 5.07 -4.94 -6.07
C ARG A 162 4.90 -4.00 -4.90
N ALA A 163 4.13 -4.46 -3.90
CA ALA A 163 3.58 -3.58 -2.89
C ALA A 163 4.63 -2.66 -2.24
N LEU A 164 5.80 -3.19 -1.85
CA LEU A 164 6.82 -2.36 -1.20
C LEU A 164 7.45 -1.34 -2.17
N GLU A 165 7.64 -1.71 -3.43
CA GLU A 165 8.22 -0.82 -4.44
C GLU A 165 7.22 0.30 -4.80
N ASP A 166 5.93 -0.02 -4.92
CA ASP A 166 4.88 0.96 -5.11
C ASP A 166 4.71 1.89 -3.90
N ALA A 167 4.78 1.37 -2.67
CA ALA A 167 4.79 2.19 -1.45
C ALA A 167 5.99 3.15 -1.41
N ARG A 168 7.19 2.67 -1.75
CA ARG A 168 8.40 3.51 -1.82
C ARG A 168 8.31 4.59 -2.90
N ASN A 169 7.80 4.25 -4.08
CA ASN A 169 7.61 5.24 -5.14
C ASN A 169 6.53 6.26 -4.78
N THR A 170 5.45 5.83 -4.13
CA THR A 170 4.42 6.71 -3.57
C THR A 170 5.03 7.67 -2.55
N ALA A 171 5.88 7.18 -1.65
CA ALA A 171 6.56 8.00 -0.65
C ALA A 171 7.45 9.11 -1.24
N ARG A 172 8.05 8.89 -2.41
CA ARG A 172 8.86 9.91 -3.11
C ARG A 172 8.05 11.12 -3.57
N LEU A 173 6.72 10.98 -3.68
CA LEU A 173 5.81 12.08 -4.04
C LEU A 173 5.31 12.88 -2.83
N LEU A 174 5.44 12.36 -1.60
CA LEU A 174 4.99 13.06 -0.37
C LEU A 174 5.54 14.48 -0.24
N PRO A 175 6.84 14.77 -0.47
CA PRO A 175 7.39 16.12 -0.29
C PRO A 175 6.81 17.16 -1.27
N LEU A 176 6.20 16.69 -2.36
CA LEU A 176 5.56 17.54 -3.36
C LEU A 176 4.13 17.93 -2.98
N VAL A 177 3.62 17.34 -1.90
CA VAL A 177 2.25 17.47 -1.41
C VAL A 177 2.22 18.06 -0.01
N LEU A 178 3.05 17.53 0.89
CA LEU A 178 3.16 18.03 2.26
C LEU A 178 3.74 19.45 2.24
N LYS A 179 2.97 20.42 2.73
CA LYS A 179 3.49 21.78 2.97
C LYS A 179 4.41 21.75 4.19
N GLY A 180 5.51 22.50 4.13
CA GLY A 180 6.48 22.68 5.22
C GLY A 180 5.79 22.98 6.54
#